data_AF-R7UNF1-F1
#
_entry.id   AF-R7UNF1-F1
#
_cell.length_a   1.000
_cell.length_b   1.000
_cell.length_c   1.000
_cell.angle_alpha   90.00
_cell.angle_beta   90.00
_cell.angle_gamma   90.00
#
_symmetry.space_group_name_H-M   'P 1'
#
loop_
_entity.id
_entity.type
_entity.pdbx_description
1 polymer ?
#
loop_
_entity_poly.entity_id
_entity_poly.type
_entity_poly.pdbx_seq_one_letter_code
_entity_poly.pdbx_strand_id
1 'polypeptide(L)'
;MAQPPPRPPQTPRPKEQLIKHAKDFIDQYYASIKRSDDASHSKRWSEVLQSITKTGTYEQTYAELTFGVKTAWRNAPKCIGRIQWSKIQVFDARDIRSARGMFDVLCAHIKFGSNKGLIRSAITVFPPRTDGQHDYRVWNVQLIRYAGYLNEDGSVVGDPASLDFTKFLQTKFNWKSDKTAFDVLPLVLQADGQDPEMFEIPKEIILEVELSHPE
;
A
#
# COMPACT_ATOMS: atom_id res chain seq x y z
N MET A 1 8.23 6.36 -20.98
CA MET A 1 6.84 5.88 -21.07
C MET A 1 6.00 6.65 -20.06
N ALA A 2 4.95 7.34 -20.51
CA ALA A 2 4.05 8.08 -19.64
C ALA A 2 3.35 7.11 -18.67
N GLN A 3 3.31 7.45 -17.38
CA GLN A 3 2.45 6.71 -16.46
C GLN A 3 0.99 6.91 -16.89
N PRO A 4 0.14 5.88 -16.83
CA PRO A 4 -1.29 6.08 -17.03
C PRO A 4 -1.78 7.16 -16.05
N PRO A 5 -2.69 8.05 -16.47
CA PRO A 5 -3.21 9.09 -15.61
C PRO A 5 -3.78 8.48 -14.32
N PRO A 6 -3.62 9.15 -13.16
CA PRO A 6 -4.18 8.66 -11.91
C PRO A 6 -5.68 8.44 -12.10
N ARG A 7 -6.17 7.26 -11.72
CA ARG A 7 -7.59 6.92 -11.84
C ARG A 7 -8.38 7.82 -10.89
N PRO A 8 -9.34 8.62 -11.38
CA PRO A 8 -10.16 9.45 -10.50
C PRO A 8 -10.88 8.57 -9.47
N PRO A 9 -11.01 9.01 -8.20
CA PRO A 9 -11.47 8.16 -7.11
C PRO A 9 -12.88 7.59 -7.32
N GLN A 10 -13.73 8.33 -8.02
CA GLN A 10 -15.19 8.25 -7.86
C GLN A 10 -15.92 7.37 -8.88
N THR A 11 -15.29 6.94 -9.97
CA THR A 11 -15.99 6.16 -11.00
C THR A 11 -15.51 4.71 -11.03
N PRO A 12 -16.42 3.73 -10.80
CA PRO A 12 -16.12 2.32 -11.02
C PRO A 12 -15.62 2.07 -12.44
N ARG A 13 -14.79 1.04 -12.60
CA ARG A 13 -14.32 0.63 -13.93
C ARG A 13 -15.53 0.15 -14.76
N PRO A 14 -15.71 0.59 -16.01
CA PRO A 14 -16.69 -0.02 -16.91
C PRO A 14 -16.47 -1.53 -17.03
N LYS A 15 -17.56 -2.31 -17.07
CA LYS A 15 -17.49 -3.78 -17.05
C LYS A 15 -16.68 -4.33 -18.22
N GLU A 16 -16.83 -3.76 -19.41
CA GLU A 16 -16.14 -4.17 -20.63
C GLU A 16 -14.62 -4.00 -20.47
N GLN A 17 -14.20 -2.88 -19.88
CA GLN A 17 -12.79 -2.61 -19.59
C GLN A 17 -12.27 -3.55 -18.49
N LEU A 18 -13.08 -3.85 -17.48
CA LEU A 18 -12.71 -4.80 -16.43
C LEU A 18 -12.51 -6.21 -17.00
N ILE A 19 -13.43 -6.69 -17.84
CA ILE A 19 -13.35 -8.00 -18.52
C ILE A 19 -12.05 -8.08 -19.33
N LYS A 20 -11.74 -7.06 -20.13
CA LYS A 20 -10.50 -7.02 -20.93
C LYS A 20 -9.25 -7.12 -20.06
N HIS A 21 -9.16 -6.31 -19.00
CA HIS A 21 -8.00 -6.32 -18.11
C HIS A 21 -7.90 -7.62 -17.28
N ALA A 22 -9.05 -8.18 -16.87
CA ALA A 22 -9.09 -9.44 -16.15
C ALA A 22 -8.63 -10.60 -17.03
N LYS A 23 -9.06 -10.65 -18.31
CA LYS A 23 -8.60 -11.67 -19.26
C LYS A 23 -7.09 -11.62 -19.45
N ASP A 24 -6.56 -10.43 -19.75
CA ASP A 24 -5.12 -10.21 -19.92
C ASP A 24 -4.31 -10.64 -18.68
N PHE A 25 -4.77 -10.27 -17.49
CA PHE A 25 -4.12 -10.67 -16.24
C PHE A 25 -4.15 -12.20 -16.00
N ILE A 26 -5.31 -12.84 -16.22
CA ILE A 26 -5.45 -14.29 -16.06
C ILE A 26 -4.59 -15.03 -17.07
N ASP A 27 -4.54 -14.59 -18.33
CA ASP A 27 -3.67 -15.16 -19.36
C ASP A 27 -2.19 -15.07 -18.96
N GLN A 28 -1.75 -13.90 -18.48
CA GLN A 28 -0.39 -13.70 -17.98
C GLN A 28 -0.06 -14.60 -16.79
N TYR A 29 -1.00 -14.77 -15.85
CA TYR A 29 -0.82 -15.66 -14.70
C TYR A 29 -0.65 -17.11 -15.15
N TYR A 30 -1.54 -17.63 -16.00
CA TYR A 30 -1.49 -19.01 -16.48
C TYR A 30 -0.27 -19.30 -17.36
N ALA A 31 0.16 -18.31 -18.16
CA ALA A 31 1.42 -18.39 -18.89
C ALA A 31 2.62 -18.51 -17.93
N SER A 32 2.64 -17.76 -16.83
CA SER A 32 3.74 -17.76 -15.86
C SER A 32 3.96 -19.11 -15.17
N ILE A 33 2.87 -19.88 -14.98
CA ILE A 33 2.91 -21.20 -14.35
C ILE A 33 2.94 -22.34 -15.38
N LYS A 34 3.12 -22.03 -16.67
CA LYS A 34 3.16 -22.99 -17.80
C LYS A 34 1.89 -23.84 -17.91
N ARG A 35 0.72 -23.21 -17.68
CA ARG A 35 -0.61 -23.85 -17.77
C ARG A 35 -1.56 -23.12 -18.70
N SER A 36 -1.03 -22.39 -19.68
CA SER A 36 -1.83 -21.78 -20.73
C SER A 36 -2.71 -22.83 -21.42
N ASP A 37 -3.93 -22.40 -21.78
CA ASP A 37 -4.94 -23.16 -22.52
C ASP A 37 -5.33 -24.53 -21.93
N ASP A 38 -4.97 -24.81 -20.67
CA ASP A 38 -5.44 -26.01 -19.98
C ASP A 38 -6.89 -25.86 -19.47
N ALA A 39 -7.49 -26.97 -19.03
CA ALA A 39 -8.86 -26.98 -18.52
C ALA A 39 -9.05 -26.06 -17.29
N SER A 40 -8.02 -25.91 -16.46
CA SER A 40 -8.07 -25.02 -15.29
C SER A 40 -8.03 -23.53 -15.69
N HIS A 41 -7.29 -23.19 -16.74
CA HIS A 41 -7.25 -21.84 -17.30
C HIS A 41 -8.62 -21.42 -17.82
N SER A 42 -9.24 -22.27 -18.65
CA SER A 42 -10.57 -22.00 -19.20
C SER A 42 -11.64 -21.95 -18.12
N LYS A 43 -11.57 -22.85 -17.13
CA LYS A 43 -12.46 -22.85 -15.97
C LYS A 43 -12.34 -21.55 -15.17
N ARG A 44 -11.11 -21.13 -14.83
CA ARG A 44 -10.88 -19.91 -14.05
C ARG A 44 -11.35 -18.67 -14.81
N TRP A 45 -11.13 -18.61 -16.12
CA TRP A 45 -11.65 -17.51 -16.93
C TRP A 45 -13.19 -17.47 -16.89
N SER A 46 -13.86 -18.61 -17.02
CA SER A 46 -15.32 -18.69 -16.92
C SER A 46 -15.83 -18.19 -15.56
N GLU A 47 -15.19 -18.58 -14.46
CA GLU A 47 -15.52 -18.10 -13.10
C GLU A 47 -15.37 -16.57 -12.96
N VAL A 48 -14.26 -16.03 -13.44
CA VAL A 48 -13.99 -14.57 -13.40
C VAL A 48 -15.01 -13.80 -14.23
N LEU A 49 -15.30 -14.27 -15.45
CA LEU A 49 -16.28 -13.65 -16.33
C LEU A 49 -17.69 -13.70 -15.70
N GLN A 50 -18.06 -14.84 -15.12
CA GLN A 50 -19.34 -14.99 -14.42
C GLN A 50 -19.45 -14.06 -13.22
N SER A 51 -18.40 -13.94 -12.41
CA SER A 51 -18.35 -13.00 -11.28
C SER A 51 -18.53 -11.57 -11.76
N ILE A 52 -17.74 -11.11 -12.75
CA ILE A 52 -17.84 -9.73 -13.26
C ILE A 52 -19.23 -9.45 -13.83
N THR A 53 -19.80 -10.40 -14.56
CA THR A 53 -21.15 -10.26 -15.13
C THR A 53 -22.19 -10.07 -14.02
N LYS A 54 -22.14 -10.93 -12.99
CA LYS A 54 -23.13 -10.97 -11.90
C LYS A 54 -22.96 -9.84 -10.87
N THR A 55 -21.74 -9.55 -10.44
CA THR A 55 -21.46 -8.64 -9.31
C THR A 55 -20.82 -7.33 -9.73
N GLY A 56 -20.34 -7.23 -10.97
CA GLY A 56 -19.57 -6.08 -11.46
C GLY A 56 -18.08 -6.14 -11.12
N THR A 57 -17.62 -7.15 -10.39
CA THR A 57 -16.20 -7.33 -10.03
C THR A 57 -15.82 -8.82 -9.90
N TYR A 58 -14.55 -9.11 -9.58
CA TYR A 58 -14.09 -10.45 -9.22
C TYR A 58 -13.01 -10.38 -8.14
N GLU A 59 -12.86 -11.47 -7.40
CA GLU A 59 -11.80 -11.64 -6.43
C GLU A 59 -10.65 -12.47 -7.00
N GLN A 60 -9.43 -12.00 -6.73
CA GLN A 60 -8.21 -12.74 -7.05
C GLN A 60 -7.98 -13.83 -6.01
N THR A 61 -7.47 -14.98 -6.45
CA THR A 61 -6.92 -15.98 -5.53
C THR A 61 -5.64 -15.43 -4.87
N TYR A 62 -5.19 -16.01 -3.76
CA TYR A 62 -3.92 -15.63 -3.14
C TYR A 62 -2.73 -15.79 -4.09
N ALA A 63 -2.73 -16.83 -4.92
CA ALA A 63 -1.68 -17.08 -5.90
C ALA A 63 -1.65 -16.02 -7.00
N GLU A 64 -2.83 -15.63 -7.50
CA GLU A 64 -2.99 -14.53 -8.45
C GLU A 64 -2.54 -13.20 -7.83
N LEU A 65 -2.97 -12.90 -6.60
CA LEU A 65 -2.57 -11.69 -5.89
C LEU A 65 -1.04 -11.61 -5.75
N THR A 66 -0.42 -12.70 -5.32
CA THR A 66 1.04 -12.81 -5.16
C THR A 66 1.77 -12.60 -6.49
N PHE A 67 1.26 -13.21 -7.58
CA PHE A 67 1.78 -13.00 -8.92
C PHE A 67 1.66 -11.53 -9.36
N GLY A 68 0.49 -10.92 -9.13
CA GLY A 68 0.22 -9.52 -9.47
C GLY A 68 1.15 -8.55 -8.74
N VAL A 69 1.35 -8.74 -7.44
CA VAL A 69 2.30 -7.95 -6.63
C VAL A 69 3.72 -8.04 -7.19
N LYS A 70 4.22 -9.26 -7.39
CA LYS A 70 5.60 -9.49 -7.87
C LYS A 70 5.80 -8.86 -9.24
N THR A 71 4.82 -9.05 -10.13
CA THR A 71 4.86 -8.51 -11.49
C THR A 71 4.77 -6.99 -11.49
N ALA A 72 3.95 -6.40 -10.62
CA ALA A 72 3.85 -4.94 -10.46
C ALA A 72 5.21 -4.33 -10.04
N TRP A 73 5.91 -4.94 -9.08
CA TRP A 73 7.25 -4.48 -8.69
C TRP A 73 8.27 -4.67 -9.81
N ARG A 74 8.30 -5.83 -10.47
CA ARG A 74 9.14 -6.09 -11.65
C ARG A 74 8.93 -5.04 -12.75
N ASN A 75 7.69 -4.59 -12.91
CA ASN A 75 7.30 -3.64 -13.95
C ASN A 75 7.38 -2.18 -13.51
N ALA A 76 7.88 -1.86 -12.30
CA ALA A 76 8.05 -0.49 -11.83
C ALA A 76 9.30 0.17 -12.47
N PRO A 77 9.17 0.99 -13.53
CA PRO A 77 10.33 1.42 -14.33
C PRO A 77 11.28 2.34 -13.56
N LYS A 78 10.78 2.99 -12.50
CA LYS A 78 11.53 3.91 -11.63
C LYS A 78 12.26 3.20 -10.48
N CYS A 79 12.09 1.89 -10.31
CA CYS A 79 12.73 1.15 -9.22
C CYS A 79 14.04 0.51 -9.72
N ILE A 80 15.18 0.93 -9.15
CA ILE A 80 16.49 0.31 -9.44
C ILE A 80 16.63 -1.07 -8.79
N GLY A 81 16.03 -1.29 -7.62
CA GLY A 81 16.11 -2.53 -6.82
C GLY A 81 15.32 -3.73 -7.37
N ARG A 82 14.91 -3.70 -8.64
CA ARG A 82 14.04 -4.73 -9.24
C ARG A 82 14.68 -6.11 -9.33
N ILE A 83 15.98 -6.28 -9.13
CA ILE A 83 16.60 -7.62 -9.10
C ILE A 83 15.98 -8.53 -8.02
N GLN A 84 15.43 -7.95 -6.95
CA GLN A 84 14.79 -8.68 -5.84
C GLN A 84 13.29 -8.95 -6.06
N TRP A 85 12.72 -8.61 -7.23
CA TRP A 85 11.26 -8.57 -7.46
C TRP A 85 10.51 -9.87 -7.08
N SER A 86 11.16 -11.03 -7.20
CA SER A 86 10.56 -12.33 -6.90
C SER A 86 10.58 -12.68 -5.40
N LYS A 87 11.41 -11.98 -4.61
CA LYS A 87 11.62 -12.15 -3.16
C LYS A 87 10.93 -11.03 -2.37
N ILE A 88 9.60 -10.99 -2.47
CA ILE A 88 8.74 -10.11 -1.66
C ILE A 88 7.73 -10.96 -0.89
N GLN A 89 7.59 -10.68 0.40
CA GLN A 89 6.53 -11.24 1.23
C GLN A 89 5.21 -10.54 0.95
N VAL A 90 4.14 -11.30 0.74
CA VAL A 90 2.79 -10.76 0.52
C VAL A 90 1.92 -11.10 1.72
N PHE A 91 1.48 -10.07 2.43
CA PHE A 91 0.45 -10.17 3.47
C PHE A 91 -0.90 -9.83 2.84
N ASP A 92 -1.79 -10.81 2.80
CA ASP A 92 -3.17 -10.63 2.33
C ASP A 92 -4.01 -10.11 3.49
N ALA A 93 -4.44 -8.86 3.40
CA ALA A 93 -5.24 -8.16 4.41
C ALA A 93 -6.58 -7.68 3.81
N ARG A 94 -7.06 -8.36 2.74
CA ARG A 94 -8.32 -8.05 2.07
C ARG A 94 -9.56 -8.38 2.91
N ASP A 95 -9.39 -9.00 4.06
CA ASP A 95 -10.41 -9.30 5.07
C ASP A 95 -10.51 -8.22 6.17
N ILE A 96 -9.57 -7.27 6.23
CA ILE A 96 -9.60 -6.17 7.20
C ILE A 96 -10.77 -5.21 6.92
N ARG A 97 -11.45 -4.77 7.99
CA ARG A 97 -12.66 -3.94 7.93
C ARG A 97 -12.61 -2.64 8.76
N SER A 98 -11.50 -2.38 9.45
CA SER A 98 -11.40 -1.21 10.34
C SER A 98 -10.01 -0.58 10.29
N ALA A 99 -9.92 0.71 10.63
CA ALA A 99 -8.65 1.42 10.67
C ALA A 99 -7.71 0.85 11.75
N ARG A 100 -8.27 0.42 12.89
CA ARG A 100 -7.51 -0.33 13.91
C ARG A 100 -6.95 -1.64 13.35
N GLY A 101 -7.76 -2.39 12.60
CA GLY A 101 -7.29 -3.60 11.93
C GLY A 101 -6.14 -3.29 10.97
N MET A 102 -6.27 -2.22 10.16
CA MET A 102 -5.17 -1.76 9.29
C MET A 102 -3.90 -1.44 10.09
N PHE A 103 -4.03 -0.74 11.21
CA PHE A 103 -2.91 -0.41 12.09
C PHE A 103 -2.19 -1.65 12.61
N ASP A 104 -2.93 -2.66 13.06
CA ASP A 104 -2.34 -3.88 13.62
C ASP A 104 -1.55 -4.67 12.56
N VAL A 105 -2.08 -4.82 11.33
CA VAL A 105 -1.33 -5.46 10.23
C VAL A 105 -0.15 -4.62 9.74
N LEU A 106 -0.24 -3.28 9.78
CA LEU A 106 0.88 -2.41 9.44
C LEU A 106 2.01 -2.50 10.48
N CYS A 107 1.67 -2.61 11.77
CA CYS A 107 2.67 -2.87 12.81
C CYS A 107 3.37 -4.21 12.59
N ALA A 108 2.62 -5.27 12.26
CA ALA A 108 3.20 -6.56 11.92
C ALA A 108 4.09 -6.49 10.66
N HIS A 109 3.67 -5.74 9.65
CA HIS A 109 4.45 -5.46 8.44
C HIS A 109 5.79 -4.78 8.77
N ILE A 110 5.77 -3.71 9.57
CA ILE A 110 6.98 -2.98 9.98
C ILE A 110 7.92 -3.91 10.73
N LYS A 111 7.43 -4.66 11.74
CA LYS A 111 8.23 -5.65 12.48
C LYS A 111 8.87 -6.68 11.54
N PHE A 112 8.08 -7.19 10.58
CA PHE A 112 8.58 -8.15 9.60
C PHE A 112 9.65 -7.56 8.69
N GLY A 113 9.42 -6.35 8.19
CA GLY A 113 10.29 -5.65 7.24
C GLY A 113 11.60 -5.22 7.87
N SER A 114 11.56 -4.63 9.07
CA SER A 114 12.74 -4.17 9.80
C SER A 114 13.64 -5.33 10.23
N ASN A 115 13.06 -6.46 10.68
CA ASN A 115 13.77 -7.70 10.99
C ASN A 115 15.12 -7.52 11.71
N LYS A 116 15.15 -6.66 12.76
CA LYS A 116 16.36 -6.35 13.54
C LYS A 116 17.55 -5.91 12.68
N GLY A 117 17.31 -5.15 11.62
CA GLY A 117 18.32 -4.64 10.69
C GLY A 117 18.55 -5.51 9.46
N LEU A 118 18.09 -6.77 9.45
CA LEU A 118 18.19 -7.66 8.29
C LEU A 118 16.97 -7.47 7.37
N ILE A 119 16.88 -6.30 6.74
CA ILE A 119 15.69 -5.81 6.03
C ILE A 119 15.11 -6.83 5.04
N ARG A 120 13.78 -7.02 5.10
CA ARG A 120 13.03 -7.90 4.18
C ARG A 120 11.97 -7.12 3.42
N SER A 121 11.91 -7.30 2.10
CA SER A 121 10.86 -6.71 1.27
C SER A 121 9.50 -7.36 1.55
N ALA A 122 8.49 -6.53 1.80
CA ALA A 122 7.12 -6.97 2.01
C ALA A 122 6.11 -5.99 1.39
N ILE A 123 4.90 -6.47 1.16
CA ILE A 123 3.70 -5.66 0.88
C ILE A 123 2.54 -6.20 1.70
N THR A 124 1.68 -5.30 2.18
CA THR A 124 0.37 -5.65 2.76
C THR A 124 -0.70 -5.13 1.81
N VAL A 125 -1.60 -6.01 1.37
CA VAL A 125 -2.66 -5.66 0.42
C VAL A 125 -4.01 -5.61 1.14
N PHE A 126 -4.55 -4.40 1.26
CA PHE A 126 -5.87 -4.10 1.82
C PHE A 126 -6.99 -4.35 0.79
N PRO A 127 -8.27 -4.30 1.21
CA PRO A 127 -9.40 -4.53 0.31
C PRO A 127 -9.34 -3.64 -0.95
N PRO A 128 -9.67 -4.19 -2.14
CA PRO A 128 -9.68 -3.42 -3.37
C PRO A 128 -10.83 -2.40 -3.36
N ARG A 129 -10.66 -1.31 -4.11
CA ARG A 129 -11.73 -0.34 -4.36
C ARG A 129 -12.96 -1.01 -4.97
N THR A 130 -14.13 -0.65 -4.47
CA THR A 130 -15.44 -1.10 -4.97
C THR A 130 -16.12 -0.01 -5.80
N ASP A 131 -16.85 0.89 -5.16
CA ASP A 131 -17.68 1.94 -5.77
C ASP A 131 -17.00 3.32 -5.77
N GLY A 132 -15.79 3.43 -5.22
CA GLY A 132 -15.06 4.69 -5.06
C GLY A 132 -15.42 5.49 -3.81
N GLN A 133 -16.36 5.00 -3.00
CA GLN A 133 -16.73 5.58 -1.71
C GLN A 133 -16.12 4.81 -0.56
N HIS A 134 -15.93 3.49 -0.70
CA HIS A 134 -15.45 2.60 0.36
C HIS A 134 -13.95 2.28 0.25
N ASP A 135 -13.13 3.32 0.03
CA ASP A 135 -11.69 3.18 -0.15
C ASP A 135 -10.96 2.87 1.16
N TYR A 136 -9.91 2.05 1.08
CA TYR A 136 -8.92 1.84 2.14
C TYR A 136 -7.66 2.63 1.81
N ARG A 137 -7.24 3.55 2.69
CA ARG A 137 -6.14 4.48 2.43
C ARG A 137 -5.23 4.63 3.63
N VAL A 138 -3.93 4.54 3.38
CA VAL A 138 -2.91 5.10 4.25
C VAL A 138 -2.64 6.51 3.72
N TRP A 139 -2.90 7.53 4.52
CA TRP A 139 -2.75 8.92 4.09
C TRP A 139 -1.28 9.35 4.10
N ASN A 140 -0.46 8.72 4.93
CA ASN A 140 0.97 8.91 4.94
C ASN A 140 1.60 8.48 3.61
N VAL A 141 2.58 9.26 3.14
CA VAL A 141 3.37 8.91 1.94
C VAL A 141 4.30 7.71 2.21
N GLN A 142 4.77 7.57 3.44
CA GLN A 142 5.62 6.47 3.93
C GLN A 142 5.12 6.04 5.31
N LEU A 143 5.32 4.77 5.67
CA LEU A 143 4.89 4.27 7.00
C LEU A 143 5.70 4.90 8.14
N ILE A 144 6.99 5.14 7.93
CA ILE A 144 7.88 5.79 8.90
C ILE A 144 8.46 7.01 8.20
N ARG A 145 8.18 8.19 8.77
CA ARG A 145 8.69 9.47 8.29
C ARG A 145 8.72 10.48 9.43
N TYR A 146 9.71 11.36 9.43
CA TYR A 146 9.79 12.44 10.40
C TYR A 146 8.86 13.60 10.07
N ALA A 147 8.40 14.26 11.12
CA ALA A 147 7.59 15.46 11.05
C ALA A 147 8.43 16.68 10.65
N GLY A 148 7.73 17.75 10.24
CA GLY A 148 8.33 19.04 9.92
C GLY A 148 7.52 20.17 10.54
N TYR A 149 8.21 21.14 11.16
CA TYR A 149 7.60 22.24 11.89
C TYR A 149 8.11 23.58 11.37
N LEU A 150 7.19 24.48 11.01
CA LEU A 150 7.50 25.86 10.68
C LEU A 150 7.46 26.70 11.95
N ASN A 151 8.58 27.34 12.28
CA ASN A 151 8.69 28.26 13.41
C ASN A 151 8.18 29.66 13.03
N GLU A 152 7.94 30.50 14.04
CA GLU A 152 7.44 31.88 13.86
C GLU A 152 8.42 32.77 13.07
N ASP A 153 9.73 32.50 13.17
CA ASP A 153 10.80 33.20 12.45
C ASP A 153 10.96 32.72 11.00
N GLY A 154 10.16 31.75 10.55
CA GLY A 154 10.21 31.15 9.22
C GLY A 154 11.23 30.01 9.06
N SER A 155 11.99 29.67 10.11
CA SER A 155 12.86 28.50 10.11
C SER A 155 12.05 27.20 10.18
N VAL A 156 12.65 26.10 9.72
CA VAL A 156 12.02 24.77 9.74
C VAL A 156 12.83 23.81 10.61
N VAL A 157 12.15 23.10 11.51
CA VAL A 157 12.70 21.99 12.29
C VAL A 157 12.14 20.67 11.75
N GLY A 158 12.98 19.64 11.61
CA GLY A 158 12.59 18.33 11.08
C GLY A 158 12.63 18.24 9.55
N ASP A 159 11.74 17.46 8.94
CA ASP A 159 11.65 17.25 7.49
C ASP A 159 10.74 18.31 6.82
N PRO A 160 11.28 19.25 6.02
CA PRO A 160 10.47 20.26 5.32
C PRO A 160 9.40 19.67 4.39
N ALA A 161 9.65 18.48 3.82
CA ALA A 161 8.69 17.84 2.94
C ALA A 161 7.53 17.16 3.68
N SER A 162 7.51 17.25 5.02
CA SER A 162 6.42 16.80 5.89
C SER A 162 5.62 17.96 6.51
N LEU A 163 5.95 19.23 6.22
CA LEU A 163 5.32 20.41 6.84
C LEU A 163 3.79 20.40 6.75
N ASP A 164 3.25 20.25 5.54
CA ASP A 164 1.81 20.30 5.30
C ASP A 164 1.08 19.17 6.03
N PHE A 165 1.64 17.96 5.98
CA PHE A 165 1.06 16.80 6.66
C PHE A 165 1.13 16.95 8.18
N THR A 166 2.25 17.42 8.71
CA THR A 166 2.43 17.68 10.14
C THR A 166 1.42 18.71 10.65
N LYS A 167 1.25 19.82 9.93
CA LYS A 167 0.25 20.85 10.24
C LYS A 167 -1.17 20.30 10.17
N PHE A 168 -1.46 19.44 9.18
CA PHE A 168 -2.74 18.75 9.09
C PHE A 168 -3.01 17.89 10.34
N LEU A 169 -2.03 17.11 10.82
CA LEU A 169 -2.17 16.32 12.04
C LEU A 169 -2.43 17.18 13.28
N GLN A 170 -1.68 18.26 13.45
CA GLN A 170 -1.85 19.20 14.56
C GLN A 170 -3.23 19.86 14.56
N THR A 171 -3.76 20.22 13.38
CA THR A 171 -5.02 20.95 13.26
C THR A 171 -6.25 20.05 13.26
N LYS A 172 -6.16 18.85 12.68
CA LYS A 172 -7.32 17.94 12.53
C LYS A 172 -7.39 16.87 13.60
N PHE A 173 -6.26 16.39 14.08
CA PHE A 173 -6.18 15.34 15.09
C PHE A 173 -5.68 15.84 16.44
N ASN A 174 -5.38 17.14 16.56
CA ASN A 174 -4.77 17.74 17.75
C ASN A 174 -3.50 16.98 18.17
N TRP A 175 -2.76 16.45 17.18
CA TRP A 175 -1.54 15.70 17.43
C TRP A 175 -0.49 16.58 18.10
N LYS A 176 0.18 16.03 19.11
CA LYS A 176 1.22 16.72 19.88
C LYS A 176 2.52 15.95 19.75
N SER A 177 3.61 16.70 19.68
CA SER A 177 4.96 16.18 19.56
C SER A 177 5.91 17.04 20.38
N ASP A 178 7.12 16.53 20.58
CA ASP A 178 8.20 17.24 21.27
C ASP A 178 8.86 18.32 20.38
N LYS A 179 8.42 18.41 19.11
CA LYS A 179 8.91 19.33 18.08
C LYS A 179 10.42 19.22 17.84
N THR A 180 10.93 18.00 17.82
CA THR A 180 12.34 17.71 17.55
C THR A 180 12.60 17.57 16.05
N ALA A 181 13.88 17.47 15.68
CA ALA A 181 14.28 17.20 14.30
C ALA A 181 13.87 15.80 13.79
N PHE A 182 13.53 14.87 14.69
CA PHE A 182 13.33 13.45 14.36
C PHE A 182 12.05 12.86 14.99
N ASP A 183 11.00 13.68 15.16
CA ASP A 183 9.71 13.17 15.63
C ASP A 183 9.06 12.29 14.55
N VAL A 184 8.86 11.01 14.83
CA VAL A 184 8.17 10.10 13.90
C VAL A 184 6.67 10.42 13.84
N LEU A 185 6.15 10.58 12.62
CA LEU A 185 4.74 10.85 12.37
C LEU A 185 3.86 9.63 12.73
N PRO A 186 2.66 9.84 13.30
CA PRO A 186 1.67 8.79 13.44
C PRO A 186 1.10 8.36 12.08
N LEU A 187 0.49 7.19 12.02
CA LEU A 187 -0.25 6.72 10.86
C LEU A 187 -1.67 7.30 10.86
N VAL A 188 -2.10 7.82 9.72
CA VAL A 188 -3.49 8.23 9.46
C VAL A 188 -4.11 7.24 8.49
N LEU A 189 -5.07 6.48 8.99
CA LEU A 189 -5.63 5.31 8.33
C LEU A 189 -7.12 5.47 8.12
N GLN A 190 -7.55 5.31 6.88
CA GLN A 190 -8.95 5.32 6.49
C GLN A 190 -9.35 3.92 6.04
N ALA A 191 -10.38 3.37 6.67
CA ALA A 191 -10.97 2.09 6.31
C ALA A 191 -12.40 2.30 5.80
N ASP A 192 -12.74 1.59 4.72
CA ASP A 192 -14.10 1.54 4.19
C ASP A 192 -14.76 2.90 3.92
N GLY A 193 -13.95 3.88 3.48
CA GLY A 193 -14.46 5.22 3.19
C GLY A 193 -14.78 6.11 4.40
N GLN A 194 -14.67 5.58 5.62
CA GLN A 194 -14.95 6.32 6.85
C GLN A 194 -13.95 7.46 7.09
N ASP A 195 -14.23 8.29 8.08
CA ASP A 195 -13.26 9.29 8.53
C ASP A 195 -11.96 8.61 8.96
N PRO A 196 -10.80 9.20 8.62
CA PRO A 196 -9.51 8.63 9.00
C PRO A 196 -9.28 8.67 10.51
N GLU A 197 -8.66 7.62 11.03
CA GLU A 197 -8.21 7.52 12.43
C GLU A 197 -6.69 7.65 12.52
N MET A 198 -6.18 8.25 13.60
CA MET A 198 -4.75 8.45 13.84
C MET A 198 -4.22 7.46 14.87
N PHE A 199 -3.08 6.82 14.57
CA PHE A 199 -2.44 5.84 15.44
C PHE A 199 -0.94 6.12 15.57
N GLU A 200 -0.44 6.19 16.80
CA GLU A 200 0.99 6.26 17.06
C GLU A 200 1.65 4.89 16.87
N ILE A 201 2.77 4.87 16.15
CA ILE A 201 3.54 3.65 15.92
C ILE A 201 4.35 3.35 17.19
N PRO A 202 4.31 2.12 17.73
CA PRO A 202 5.11 1.76 18.91
C PRO A 202 6.61 1.96 18.65
N LYS A 203 7.30 2.68 19.53
CA LYS A 203 8.72 3.07 19.32
C LYS A 203 9.63 1.85 19.13
N GLU A 204 9.31 0.73 19.77
CA GLU A 204 10.10 -0.50 19.71
C GLU A 204 10.11 -1.20 18.35
N ILE A 205 9.24 -0.79 17.41
CA ILE A 205 9.18 -1.38 16.06
C ILE A 205 9.83 -0.48 15.01
N ILE A 206 10.18 0.74 15.40
CA ILE A 206 10.88 1.71 14.57
C ILE A 206 12.38 1.47 14.78
N LEU A 207 13.07 1.12 13.70
CA LEU A 207 14.53 0.98 13.70
C LEU A 207 15.13 2.28 13.19
N GLU A 208 15.84 2.99 14.07
CA GLU A 208 16.63 4.18 13.74
C GLU A 208 18.13 3.87 13.80
N VAL A 209 18.93 4.59 13.02
CA VAL A 209 20.38 4.47 13.01
C VAL A 209 20.97 5.85 13.28
N GLU A 210 21.68 5.98 14.39
CA GLU A 210 22.46 7.18 14.67
C GLU A 210 23.62 7.27 13.68
N LEU A 211 23.73 8.40 12.99
CA LEU A 211 24.76 8.60 12.00
C LEU A 211 26.05 9.05 12.67
N SER A 212 27.11 8.27 12.53
CA SER A 212 28.47 8.62 12.95
C SER A 212 29.43 8.57 11.78
N HIS A 213 30.46 9.41 11.82
CA HIS A 213 31.59 9.30 10.91
C HIS A 213 32.58 8.23 11.45
N PRO A 214 33.19 7.38 10.60
CA PRO A 214 34.11 6.32 11.06
C PRO A 214 35.45 6.84 11.60
N GLU A 215 35.78 8.10 11.35
CA GLU A 215 36.88 8.87 11.95
C GLU A 215 36.30 9.95 12.86
#